data_AF-A0A8J7T321-F1
#
_entry.id   AF-A0A8J7T321-F1
#
_cell.length_a   1.000
_cell.length_b   1.000
_cell.length_c   1.000
_cell.angle_alpha   90.00
_cell.angle_beta   90.00
_cell.angle_gamma   90.00
#
_symmetry.space_group_name_H-M   'P 1'
#
loop_
_entity.id
_entity.type
_entity.pdbx_description
1 polymer ?
#
loop_
_entity_poly.entity_id
_entity_poly.type
_entity_poly.pdbx_seq_one_letter_code
_entity_poly.pdbx_strand_id
1 'polypeptide(L)'
;DSIHAAVESLSDAMAEALAPQLERLHATMRVPGPYSPDATAAGRRALGNSALMLLTRIDGGIRAGAQYGAADNMTQQFAALAALVRAGIGDEALEDFRARWQGDRLVMDKWFNLQPLLAAPERAARVAAALAGDADFDWKNPNRFRALIGGLAGNAAGFHAAGGAAYELTADWLIRLDPVNPQTTARMSSVFETWRRFVAARQAAIRAALERLAASPGLSRDTGEMVQRILAA
;
A
#
# COMPACT_ATOMS: atom_id res chain seq x y z
N ASP A 1 -13.78 -6.07 -6.18
CA ASP A 1 -13.43 -6.42 -7.57
C ASP A 1 -14.07 -5.44 -8.53
N SER A 2 -15.40 -5.38 -8.64
CA SER A 2 -16.08 -4.44 -9.56
C SER A 2 -15.69 -2.97 -9.38
N ILE A 3 -15.55 -2.49 -8.14
CA ILE A 3 -15.08 -1.11 -7.87
C ILE A 3 -13.66 -0.90 -8.40
N HIS A 4 -12.76 -1.85 -8.14
CA HIS A 4 -11.37 -1.76 -8.60
C HIS A 4 -11.30 -1.79 -10.13
N ALA A 5 -12.00 -2.73 -10.77
CA ALA A 5 -12.08 -2.82 -12.22
C ALA A 5 -12.62 -1.52 -12.84
N ALA A 6 -13.70 -0.96 -12.29
CA ALA A 6 -14.26 0.31 -12.77
C ALA A 6 -13.28 1.48 -12.63
N VAL A 7 -12.54 1.55 -11.51
CA VAL A 7 -11.53 2.59 -11.28
C VAL A 7 -10.35 2.44 -12.24
N GLU A 8 -9.85 1.23 -12.47
CA GLU A 8 -8.77 0.98 -13.42
C GLU A 8 -9.21 1.31 -14.84
N SER A 9 -10.39 0.84 -15.29
CA SER A 9 -10.93 1.16 -16.62
C SER A 9 -11.15 2.65 -16.82
N LEU A 10 -11.66 3.37 -15.81
CA LEU A 10 -11.79 4.82 -15.89
C LEU A 10 -10.42 5.50 -15.96
N SER A 11 -9.44 5.01 -15.21
CA SER A 11 -8.08 5.56 -15.21
C SER A 11 -7.40 5.36 -16.57
N ASP A 12 -7.59 4.20 -17.21
CA ASP A 12 -7.13 3.94 -18.59
C ASP A 12 -7.80 4.89 -19.58
N ALA A 13 -9.13 4.97 -19.55
CA ALA A 13 -9.88 5.87 -20.44
C ALA A 13 -9.48 7.34 -20.26
N MET A 14 -9.25 7.78 -19.02
CA MET A 14 -8.75 9.13 -18.73
C MET A 14 -7.33 9.34 -19.24
N ALA A 15 -6.43 8.37 -19.07
CA ALA A 15 -5.06 8.46 -19.55
C ALA A 15 -5.03 8.63 -21.08
N GLU A 16 -5.79 7.80 -21.81
CA GLU A 16 -5.88 7.87 -23.27
C GLU A 16 -6.55 9.16 -23.75
N ALA A 17 -7.77 9.45 -23.27
CA ALA A 17 -8.57 10.56 -23.77
C ALA A 17 -7.99 11.94 -23.43
N LEU A 18 -7.23 12.04 -22.34
CA LEU A 18 -6.65 13.30 -21.86
C LEU A 18 -5.14 13.37 -22.09
N ALA A 19 -4.54 12.46 -22.85
CA ALA A 19 -3.08 12.38 -23.00
C ALA A 19 -2.42 13.75 -23.30
N PRO A 20 -2.85 14.54 -24.31
CA PRO A 20 -2.24 15.85 -24.58
C PRO A 20 -2.37 16.84 -23.42
N GLN A 21 -3.48 16.82 -22.69
CA GLN A 21 -3.76 17.67 -21.54
C GLN A 21 -2.88 17.26 -20.36
N LEU A 22 -2.78 15.97 -20.09
CA LEU A 22 -1.96 15.41 -19.01
C LEU A 22 -0.48 15.70 -19.25
N GLU A 23 0.00 15.56 -20.48
CA GLU A 23 1.38 15.90 -20.85
C GLU A 23 1.70 17.37 -20.61
N ARG A 24 0.83 18.28 -21.09
CA ARG A 24 0.97 19.71 -20.82
C ARG A 24 0.91 20.01 -19.33
N LEU A 25 0.00 19.37 -18.60
CA LEU A 25 -0.16 19.56 -17.17
C LEU A 25 1.10 19.12 -16.40
N HIS A 26 1.60 17.90 -16.65
CA HIS A 26 2.83 17.40 -16.05
C HIS A 26 4.02 18.32 -16.35
N ALA A 27 4.17 18.73 -17.61
CA ALA A 27 5.25 19.62 -18.02
C ALA A 27 5.20 20.99 -17.34
N THR A 28 4.01 21.61 -17.25
CA THR A 28 3.82 22.95 -16.68
C THR A 28 3.79 22.95 -15.15
N MET A 29 3.48 21.83 -14.51
CA MET A 29 3.49 21.71 -13.05
C MET A 29 4.88 21.46 -12.45
N ARG A 30 5.92 21.30 -13.28
CA ARG A 30 7.31 21.26 -12.79
C ARG A 30 7.65 22.49 -11.95
N VAL A 31 8.27 22.26 -10.80
CA VAL A 31 8.73 23.30 -9.89
C VAL A 31 10.24 23.43 -10.06
N PRO A 32 10.75 24.49 -10.71
CA PRO A 32 12.18 24.69 -10.89
C PRO A 32 12.83 25.22 -9.60
N GLY A 33 14.15 25.02 -9.48
CA GLY A 33 14.93 25.50 -8.35
C GLY A 33 14.92 24.55 -7.15
N PRO A 34 15.51 24.97 -6.01
CA PRO A 34 15.59 24.12 -4.82
C PRO A 34 14.21 23.80 -4.25
N TYR A 35 14.10 22.66 -3.57
CA TYR A 35 12.87 22.25 -2.90
C TYR A 35 12.32 23.34 -1.96
N SER A 36 11.04 23.66 -2.12
CA SER A 36 10.27 24.51 -1.21
C SER A 36 9.02 23.78 -0.69
N PRO A 37 8.74 23.85 0.62
CA PRO A 37 7.54 23.28 1.23
C PRO A 37 6.31 24.21 1.15
N ASP A 38 6.42 25.37 0.50
CA ASP A 38 5.30 26.31 0.39
C ASP A 38 4.07 25.72 -0.33
N ALA A 39 2.89 26.28 -0.05
CA ALA A 39 1.62 25.77 -0.53
C ALA A 39 1.53 25.74 -2.07
N THR A 40 2.10 26.72 -2.76
CA THR A 40 2.08 26.80 -4.23
C THR A 40 2.94 25.70 -4.83
N ALA A 41 4.18 25.55 -4.35
CA ALA A 41 5.07 24.48 -4.80
C ALA A 41 4.50 23.09 -4.49
N ALA A 42 3.92 22.91 -3.30
CA ALA A 42 3.27 21.66 -2.91
C ALA A 42 2.07 21.32 -3.82
N GLY A 43 1.19 22.30 -4.11
CA GLY A 43 0.05 22.12 -5.01
C GLY A 43 0.46 21.75 -6.43
N ARG A 44 1.51 22.39 -6.96
CA ARG A 44 2.07 22.05 -8.28
C ARG A 44 2.61 20.63 -8.31
N ARG A 45 3.41 20.22 -7.31
CA ARG A 45 3.89 18.83 -7.21
C ARG A 45 2.74 17.82 -7.12
N ALA A 46 1.71 18.10 -6.33
CA ALA A 46 0.55 17.22 -6.20
C ALA A 46 -0.19 17.03 -7.53
N LEU A 47 -0.44 18.12 -8.26
CA LEU A 47 -1.13 18.08 -9.56
C LEU A 47 -0.28 17.42 -10.64
N GLY A 48 1.02 17.76 -10.70
CA GLY A 48 1.97 17.13 -11.62
C GLY A 48 2.10 15.62 -11.38
N ASN A 49 2.21 15.20 -10.11
CA ASN A 49 2.28 13.78 -9.75
C ASN A 49 0.97 13.02 -10.07
N SER A 50 -0.19 13.68 -9.96
CA SER A 50 -1.47 13.08 -10.36
C SER A 50 -1.53 12.85 -11.87
N ALA A 51 -1.03 13.81 -12.67
CA ALA A 51 -0.90 13.63 -14.11
C ALA A 51 0.10 12.50 -14.45
N LEU A 52 1.23 12.43 -13.73
CA LEU A 52 2.24 11.40 -13.91
C LEU A 52 1.67 9.99 -13.71
N MET A 53 0.82 9.80 -12.70
CA MET A 53 0.18 8.50 -12.43
C MET A 53 -0.65 8.00 -13.61
N LEU A 54 -1.36 8.89 -14.31
CA LEU A 54 -2.15 8.53 -15.49
C LEU A 54 -1.25 8.36 -16.72
N LEU A 55 -0.30 9.26 -16.96
CA LEU A 55 0.63 9.18 -18.08
C LEU A 55 1.43 7.87 -18.09
N THR A 56 1.81 7.39 -16.91
CA THR A 56 2.56 6.14 -16.74
C THR A 56 1.81 4.92 -17.28
N ARG A 57 0.47 4.98 -17.38
CA ARG A 57 -0.37 3.90 -17.93
C ARG A 57 -0.22 3.75 -19.45
N ILE A 58 0.16 4.83 -20.14
CA ILE A 58 0.16 4.91 -21.61
C ILE A 58 1.55 5.15 -22.22
N ASP A 59 2.56 5.50 -21.41
CA ASP A 59 3.90 5.83 -21.89
C ASP A 59 4.99 4.83 -21.47
N GLY A 60 4.60 3.68 -20.91
CA GLY A 60 5.53 2.65 -20.46
C GLY A 60 6.46 3.10 -19.33
N GLY A 61 6.10 4.14 -18.58
CA GLY A 61 6.87 4.64 -17.45
C GLY A 61 8.05 5.54 -17.82
N ILE A 62 8.18 5.97 -19.09
CA ILE A 62 9.27 6.84 -19.53
C ILE A 62 9.35 8.11 -18.66
N ARG A 63 8.22 8.79 -18.45
CA ARG A 63 8.20 10.03 -17.64
C ARG A 63 8.41 9.76 -16.16
N ALA A 64 7.87 8.66 -15.65
CA ALA A 64 8.04 8.29 -14.25
C ALA A 64 9.51 7.92 -13.95
N GLY A 65 10.15 7.12 -14.80
CA GLY A 65 11.57 6.81 -14.69
C GLY A 65 12.45 8.08 -14.75
N ALA A 66 12.17 8.99 -15.69
CA ALA A 66 12.89 10.26 -15.77
C ALA A 66 12.72 11.11 -14.50
N GLN A 67 11.50 11.23 -13.98
CA GLN A 67 11.24 11.97 -12.74
C GLN A 67 11.91 11.28 -11.53
N TYR A 68 11.88 9.95 -11.46
CA TYR A 68 12.52 9.19 -10.40
C TYR A 68 14.04 9.42 -10.37
N GLY A 69 14.69 9.35 -11.54
CA GLY A 69 16.13 9.54 -11.68
C GLY A 69 16.60 10.98 -11.41
N ALA A 70 15.78 11.97 -11.76
CA ALA A 70 16.13 13.40 -11.62
C ALA A 70 15.61 14.05 -10.32
N ALA A 71 14.79 13.35 -9.53
CA ALA A 71 14.18 13.93 -8.34
C ALA A 71 15.24 14.30 -7.29
N ASP A 72 15.16 15.55 -6.81
CA ASP A 72 16.00 16.10 -5.74
C ASP A 72 15.30 16.07 -4.37
N ASN A 73 14.07 15.56 -4.31
CA ASN A 73 13.27 15.51 -3.11
C ASN A 73 12.38 14.25 -3.05
N MET A 74 12.09 13.81 -1.84
CA MET A 74 11.29 12.61 -1.57
C MET A 74 9.87 12.67 -2.16
N THR A 75 9.26 13.86 -2.28
CA THR A 75 7.89 13.97 -2.82
C THR A 75 7.83 13.59 -4.30
N GLN A 76 8.81 14.02 -5.09
CA GLN A 76 8.88 13.70 -6.52
C GLN A 76 9.39 12.28 -6.76
N GLN A 77 10.44 11.86 -6.03
CA GLN A 77 11.02 10.52 -6.15
C GLN A 77 10.00 9.44 -5.78
N PHE A 78 9.33 9.59 -4.63
CA PHE A 78 8.38 8.59 -4.15
C PHE A 78 7.11 8.52 -5.00
N ALA A 79 6.63 9.65 -5.54
CA ALA A 79 5.49 9.65 -6.46
C ALA A 79 5.81 8.95 -7.78
N ALA A 80 7.03 9.15 -8.31
CA ALA A 80 7.49 8.45 -9.50
C ALA A 80 7.66 6.94 -9.24
N LEU A 81 8.23 6.56 -8.09
CA LEU A 81 8.30 5.16 -7.67
C LEU A 81 6.90 4.54 -7.57
N ALA A 82 5.95 5.22 -6.94
CA ALA A 82 4.56 4.77 -6.86
C ALA A 82 3.93 4.54 -8.24
N ALA A 83 4.21 5.42 -9.20
CA ALA A 83 3.72 5.28 -10.57
C ALA A 83 4.28 4.02 -11.24
N LEU A 84 5.59 3.80 -11.15
CA LEU A 84 6.25 2.62 -11.71
C LEU A 84 5.76 1.31 -11.06
N VAL A 85 5.62 1.28 -9.73
CA VAL A 85 5.12 0.11 -9.00
C VAL A 85 3.67 -0.22 -9.39
N ARG A 86 2.79 0.79 -9.47
CA ARG A 86 1.39 0.58 -9.89
C ARG A 86 1.30 0.06 -11.32
N ALA A 87 2.17 0.52 -12.21
CA ALA A 87 2.23 0.04 -13.60
C ALA A 87 2.91 -1.34 -13.75
N GLY A 88 3.40 -1.94 -12.65
CA GLY A 88 4.01 -3.26 -12.67
C GLY A 88 5.43 -3.29 -13.29
N ILE A 89 6.09 -2.14 -13.37
CA ILE A 89 7.43 -1.96 -13.95
C ILE A 89 8.39 -1.29 -12.95
N GLY A 90 8.14 -1.49 -11.65
CA GLY A 90 8.84 -0.78 -10.57
C GLY A 90 10.00 -1.52 -9.93
N ASP A 91 10.32 -2.75 -10.35
CA ASP A 91 11.26 -3.62 -9.63
C ASP A 91 12.67 -3.00 -9.52
N GLU A 92 13.24 -2.52 -10.62
CA GLU A 92 14.56 -1.85 -10.61
C GLU A 92 14.55 -0.57 -9.75
N ALA A 93 13.47 0.21 -9.81
CA ALA A 93 13.34 1.43 -9.02
C ALA A 93 13.16 1.12 -7.52
N LEU A 94 12.50 0.02 -7.16
CA LEU A 94 12.38 -0.44 -5.77
C LEU A 94 13.73 -0.88 -5.19
N GLU A 95 14.53 -1.59 -5.98
CA GLU A 95 15.88 -2.01 -5.60
C GLU A 95 16.81 -0.82 -5.41
N ASP A 96 16.84 0.11 -6.37
CA ASP A 96 17.63 1.35 -6.26
C ASP A 96 17.16 2.21 -5.08
N PHE A 97 15.84 2.36 -4.87
CA PHE A 97 15.31 3.12 -3.75
C PHE A 97 15.78 2.54 -2.41
N ARG A 98 15.75 1.21 -2.28
CA ARG A 98 16.24 0.53 -1.08
C ARG A 98 17.74 0.76 -0.90
N ALA A 99 18.55 0.58 -1.94
CA ALA A 99 20.00 0.76 -1.86
C ALA A 99 20.37 2.16 -1.35
N ARG A 100 19.63 3.19 -1.79
CA ARG A 100 19.81 4.58 -1.35
C ARG A 100 19.35 4.85 0.07
N TRP A 101 18.22 4.24 0.48
CA TRP A 101 17.49 4.65 1.68
C TRP A 101 17.45 3.61 2.81
N GLN A 102 18.08 2.45 2.66
CA GLN A 102 18.09 1.38 3.67
C GLN A 102 18.55 1.83 5.08
N GLY A 103 19.38 2.87 5.16
CA GLY A 103 19.81 3.47 6.44
C GLY A 103 18.75 4.34 7.13
N ASP A 104 17.70 4.77 6.42
CA ASP A 104 16.62 5.60 6.96
C ASP A 104 15.37 4.76 7.24
N ARG A 105 15.09 4.54 8.52
CA ARG A 105 13.97 3.70 8.97
C ARG A 105 12.61 4.19 8.48
N LEU A 106 12.37 5.51 8.50
CA LEU A 106 11.07 6.09 8.14
C LEU A 106 10.85 6.08 6.63
N VAL A 107 11.90 6.25 5.85
CA VAL A 107 11.84 6.10 4.39
C VAL A 107 11.60 4.63 4.03
N MET A 108 12.27 3.70 4.70
CA MET A 108 12.00 2.28 4.50
C MET A 108 10.58 1.89 4.90
N ASP A 109 9.96 2.54 5.91
CA ASP A 109 8.54 2.28 6.22
C ASP A 109 7.64 2.61 5.02
N LYS A 110 7.94 3.67 4.27
CA LYS A 110 7.23 3.98 3.01
C LYS A 110 7.48 2.90 1.95
N TRP A 111 8.71 2.39 1.84
CA TRP A 111 9.07 1.34 0.88
C TRP A 111 8.36 0.01 1.16
N PHE A 112 8.29 -0.43 2.43
CA PHE A 112 7.55 -1.64 2.83
C PHE A 112 6.04 -1.48 2.62
N ASN A 113 5.50 -0.27 2.81
CA ASN A 113 4.08 0.01 2.64
C ASN A 113 3.66 0.04 1.16
N LEU A 114 4.44 0.72 0.31
CA LEU A 114 4.09 1.02 -1.08
C LEU A 114 3.82 -0.24 -1.91
N GLN A 115 4.66 -1.26 -1.72
CA GLN A 115 4.68 -2.46 -2.56
C GLN A 115 3.38 -3.26 -2.49
N PRO A 116 2.89 -3.74 -1.33
CA PRO A 116 1.61 -4.44 -1.26
C PRO A 116 0.42 -3.49 -1.52
N LEU A 117 0.56 -2.20 -1.19
CA LEU A 117 -0.47 -1.19 -1.42
C LEU A 117 -0.80 -1.01 -2.91
N LEU A 118 0.22 -1.07 -3.77
CA LEU A 118 0.09 -0.81 -5.21
C LEU A 118 0.20 -2.06 -6.08
N ALA A 119 0.49 -3.23 -5.49
CA ALA A 119 0.49 -4.49 -6.20
C ALA A 119 -0.88 -4.79 -6.83
N ALA A 120 -0.86 -5.48 -7.97
CA ALA A 120 -2.07 -6.05 -8.55
C ALA A 120 -2.80 -6.92 -7.50
N PRO A 121 -4.14 -6.89 -7.43
CA PRO A 121 -4.90 -7.50 -6.33
C PRO A 121 -4.51 -8.95 -6.03
N GLU A 122 -4.37 -9.78 -7.06
CA GLU A 122 -4.02 -11.19 -6.98
C GLU A 122 -2.58 -11.45 -6.49
N ARG A 123 -1.70 -10.43 -6.54
CA ARG A 123 -0.31 -10.51 -6.07
C ARG A 123 -0.10 -9.86 -4.70
N ALA A 124 -1.01 -9.02 -4.22
CA ALA A 124 -0.82 -8.20 -3.03
C ALA A 124 -0.41 -9.01 -1.78
N ALA A 125 -1.10 -10.12 -1.50
CA ALA A 125 -0.77 -11.00 -0.38
C ALA A 125 0.61 -11.66 -0.55
N ARG A 126 0.97 -12.06 -1.77
CA ARG A 126 2.28 -12.67 -2.06
C ARG A 126 3.41 -11.67 -1.88
N VAL A 127 3.24 -10.44 -2.37
CA VAL A 127 4.20 -9.34 -2.20
C VAL A 127 4.39 -9.06 -0.72
N ALA A 128 3.30 -8.95 0.05
CA ALA A 128 3.38 -8.75 1.49
C ALA A 128 4.09 -9.91 2.21
N ALA A 129 3.80 -11.16 1.84
CA ALA A 129 4.45 -12.33 2.42
C ALA A 129 5.96 -12.38 2.11
N ALA A 130 6.36 -12.03 0.88
CA ALA A 130 7.78 -11.94 0.50
C ALA A 130 8.51 -10.88 1.34
N LEU A 131 7.92 -9.69 1.49
CA LEU A 131 8.48 -8.62 2.32
C LEU A 131 8.51 -8.98 3.81
N ALA A 132 7.59 -9.82 4.28
CA ALA A 132 7.59 -10.29 5.66
C ALA A 132 8.76 -11.25 5.96
N GLY A 133 9.37 -11.84 4.93
CA GLY A 133 10.60 -12.62 5.00
C GLY A 133 11.88 -11.80 4.84
N ASP A 134 11.76 -10.49 4.63
CA ASP A 134 12.88 -9.60 4.44
C ASP A 134 13.67 -9.38 5.75
N ALA A 135 15.00 -9.29 5.66
CA ALA A 135 15.87 -9.08 6.82
C ALA A 135 15.59 -7.76 7.56
N ASP A 136 15.13 -6.72 6.86
CA ASP A 136 14.81 -5.41 7.45
C ASP A 136 13.38 -5.32 7.99
N PHE A 137 12.59 -6.41 7.88
CA PHE A 137 11.28 -6.50 8.48
C PHE A 137 11.35 -6.82 9.98
N ASP A 138 11.68 -5.81 10.76
CA ASP A 138 11.54 -5.82 12.22
C ASP A 138 10.07 -5.76 12.62
N TRP A 139 9.39 -6.91 12.65
CA TRP A 139 7.97 -7.04 12.99
C TRP A 139 7.65 -6.60 14.43
N LYS A 140 8.64 -6.51 15.33
CA LYS A 140 8.44 -6.02 16.70
C LYS A 140 8.37 -4.49 16.73
N ASN A 141 8.94 -3.82 15.73
CA ASN A 141 8.78 -2.39 15.57
C ASN A 141 7.36 -2.04 15.08
N PRO A 142 6.57 -1.26 15.84
CA PRO A 142 5.19 -0.98 15.47
C PRO A 142 5.03 -0.22 14.16
N ASN A 143 6.00 0.61 13.76
CA ASN A 143 5.93 1.35 12.50
C ASN A 143 6.20 0.44 11.31
N ARG A 144 7.24 -0.41 11.38
CA ARG A 144 7.58 -1.38 10.34
C ARG A 144 6.45 -2.41 10.16
N PHE A 145 5.88 -2.92 11.25
CA PHE A 145 4.72 -3.81 11.19
C PHE A 145 3.51 -3.14 10.52
N ARG A 146 3.17 -1.93 10.96
CA ARG A 146 2.07 -1.15 10.38
C ARG A 146 2.32 -0.81 8.91
N ALA A 147 3.55 -0.52 8.53
CA ALA A 147 3.90 -0.25 7.14
C ALA A 147 3.51 -1.41 6.23
N LEU A 148 3.94 -2.65 6.56
CA LEU A 148 3.68 -3.82 5.74
C LEU A 148 2.20 -4.23 5.77
N ILE A 149 1.66 -4.53 6.96
CA ILE A 149 0.29 -5.05 7.10
C ILE A 149 -0.74 -3.98 6.75
N GLY A 150 -0.49 -2.72 7.14
CA GLY A 150 -1.34 -1.60 6.74
C GLY A 150 -1.27 -1.30 5.25
N GLY A 151 -0.13 -1.52 4.59
CA GLY A 151 -0.01 -1.41 3.13
C GLY A 151 -0.87 -2.45 2.42
N LEU A 152 -0.80 -3.70 2.87
CA LEU A 152 -1.65 -4.78 2.37
C LEU A 152 -3.13 -4.47 2.57
N ALA A 153 -3.54 -4.08 3.79
CA ALA A 153 -4.94 -3.74 4.09
C ALA A 153 -5.43 -2.49 3.34
N GLY A 154 -4.54 -1.52 3.07
CA GLY A 154 -4.86 -0.33 2.28
C GLY A 154 -5.17 -0.64 0.80
N ASN A 155 -4.66 -1.76 0.28
CA ASN A 155 -5.07 -2.28 -1.02
C ASN A 155 -6.40 -3.05 -0.88
N ALA A 156 -7.53 -2.35 -0.85
CA ALA A 156 -8.83 -2.99 -0.63
C ALA A 156 -9.16 -4.14 -1.61
N ALA A 157 -8.73 -4.02 -2.88
CA ALA A 157 -8.93 -5.08 -3.87
C ALA A 157 -8.05 -6.29 -3.58
N GLY A 158 -6.78 -6.07 -3.21
CA GLY A 158 -5.82 -7.12 -2.87
C GLY A 158 -6.08 -7.78 -1.51
N PHE A 159 -6.42 -6.99 -0.49
CA PHE A 159 -6.78 -7.49 0.84
C PHE A 159 -8.01 -8.39 0.77
N HIS A 160 -8.99 -8.01 -0.06
CA HIS A 160 -10.20 -8.79 -0.25
C HIS A 160 -10.20 -9.68 -1.50
N ALA A 161 -9.02 -9.99 -2.04
CA ALA A 161 -8.89 -10.89 -3.19
C ALA A 161 -9.49 -12.28 -2.88
N ALA A 162 -9.90 -12.98 -3.93
CA ALA A 162 -10.46 -14.32 -3.80
C ALA A 162 -9.47 -15.29 -3.11
N GLY A 163 -9.99 -16.26 -2.35
CA GLY A 163 -9.18 -17.25 -1.62
C GLY A 163 -8.67 -16.79 -0.25
N GLY A 164 -8.82 -15.51 0.12
CA GLY A 164 -8.60 -15.06 1.51
C GLY A 164 -7.14 -15.04 1.98
N ALA A 165 -6.16 -15.18 1.09
CA ALA A 165 -4.74 -15.25 1.43
C ALA A 165 -4.24 -14.05 2.26
N ALA A 166 -4.76 -12.85 2.00
CA ALA A 166 -4.40 -11.66 2.77
C ALA A 166 -4.98 -11.69 4.20
N TYR A 167 -6.15 -12.29 4.39
CA TYR A 167 -6.76 -12.47 5.71
C TYR A 167 -5.95 -13.46 6.54
N GLU A 168 -5.57 -14.60 5.95
CA GLU A 168 -4.72 -15.61 6.59
C GLU A 168 -3.37 -15.01 6.99
N LEU A 169 -2.68 -14.34 6.05
CA LEU A 169 -1.39 -13.70 6.31
C LEU A 169 -1.50 -12.68 7.45
N THR A 170 -2.57 -11.86 7.44
CA THR A 170 -2.77 -10.83 8.45
C THR A 170 -3.06 -11.45 9.82
N ALA A 171 -3.92 -12.47 9.90
CA ALA A 171 -4.20 -13.15 11.15
C ALA A 171 -2.95 -13.89 11.70
N ASP A 172 -2.11 -14.49 10.83
CA ASP A 172 -0.84 -15.12 11.27
C ASP A 172 0.07 -14.08 11.96
N TRP A 173 0.21 -12.90 11.36
CA TRP A 173 1.02 -11.83 11.90
C TRP A 173 0.43 -11.19 13.15
N LEU A 174 -0.89 -11.07 13.25
CA LEU A 174 -1.56 -10.59 14.47
C LEU A 174 -1.38 -11.57 15.62
N ILE A 175 -1.57 -12.87 15.39
CA ILE A 175 -1.33 -13.93 16.39
C ILE A 175 0.12 -13.86 16.89
N ARG A 176 1.08 -13.67 15.97
CA ARG A 176 2.49 -13.56 16.33
C ARG A 176 2.84 -12.28 17.09
N LEU A 177 2.21 -11.16 16.75
CA LEU A 177 2.47 -9.87 17.37
C LEU A 177 1.84 -9.75 18.76
N ASP A 178 0.68 -10.39 18.98
CA ASP A 178 -0.14 -10.19 20.18
C ASP A 178 0.63 -10.34 21.50
N PRO A 179 1.45 -11.40 21.72
CA PRO A 179 2.18 -11.56 22.99
C PRO A 179 3.26 -10.50 23.20
N VAL A 180 3.68 -9.80 22.13
CA VAL A 180 4.74 -8.79 22.17
C VAL A 180 4.15 -7.38 22.25
N ASN A 181 3.05 -7.12 21.53
CA ASN A 181 2.42 -5.81 21.45
C ASN A 181 0.89 -5.93 21.29
N PRO A 182 0.16 -6.20 22.40
CA PRO A 182 -1.29 -6.29 22.42
C PRO A 182 -1.99 -5.07 21.82
N GLN A 183 -1.55 -3.86 22.18
CA GLN A 183 -2.18 -2.61 21.73
C GLN A 183 -2.11 -2.42 20.21
N THR A 184 -0.95 -2.72 19.61
CA THR A 184 -0.79 -2.64 18.15
C THR A 184 -1.60 -3.72 17.47
N THR A 185 -1.65 -4.93 18.03
CA THR A 185 -2.43 -6.04 17.50
C THR A 185 -3.94 -5.74 17.53
N ALA A 186 -4.47 -5.28 18.66
CA ALA A 186 -5.85 -4.85 18.79
C ALA A 186 -6.18 -3.76 17.76
N ARG A 187 -5.35 -2.70 17.67
CA ARG A 187 -5.56 -1.64 16.67
C ARG A 187 -5.55 -2.19 15.23
N MET A 188 -4.60 -3.05 14.90
CA MET A 188 -4.47 -3.60 13.55
C MET A 188 -5.56 -4.62 13.20
N SER A 189 -6.22 -5.23 14.18
CA SER A 189 -7.39 -6.09 13.95
C SER A 189 -8.57 -5.33 13.32
N SER A 190 -8.61 -3.99 13.47
CA SER A 190 -9.66 -3.14 12.88
C SER A 190 -9.75 -3.20 11.35
N VAL A 191 -8.71 -3.70 10.66
CA VAL A 191 -8.76 -3.93 9.20
C VAL A 191 -9.90 -4.88 8.78
N PHE A 192 -10.43 -5.67 9.72
CA PHE A 192 -11.58 -6.56 9.51
C PHE A 192 -12.94 -5.94 9.90
N GLU A 193 -13.01 -4.71 10.43
CA GLU A 193 -14.25 -4.12 10.97
C GLU A 193 -15.40 -4.05 9.94
N THR A 194 -15.09 -3.93 8.65
CA THR A 194 -16.11 -3.77 7.60
C THR A 194 -16.58 -5.08 6.99
N TRP A 195 -16.23 -6.24 7.56
CA TRP A 195 -16.43 -7.56 6.96
C TRP A 195 -17.88 -7.86 6.55
N ARG A 196 -18.87 -7.39 7.30
CA ARG A 196 -20.31 -7.54 7.01
C ARG A 196 -20.77 -6.90 5.70
N ARG A 197 -19.99 -5.96 5.13
CA ARG A 197 -20.31 -5.30 3.86
C ARG A 197 -20.00 -6.15 2.64
N PHE A 198 -19.26 -7.24 2.81
CA PHE A 198 -18.83 -8.10 1.71
C PHE A 198 -19.79 -9.25 1.46
N VAL A 199 -19.64 -9.91 0.30
CA VAL A 199 -20.41 -11.12 -0.05
C VAL A 199 -20.09 -12.29 0.90
N ALA A 200 -21.02 -13.25 0.99
CA ALA A 200 -20.95 -14.38 1.94
C ALA A 200 -19.61 -15.13 1.93
N ALA A 201 -19.03 -15.39 0.77
CA ALA A 201 -17.74 -16.07 0.67
C ALA A 201 -16.59 -15.31 1.37
N ARG A 202 -16.55 -13.97 1.23
CA ARG A 202 -15.55 -13.13 1.91
C ARG A 202 -15.86 -12.99 3.39
N GLN A 203 -17.14 -12.90 3.75
CA GLN A 203 -17.54 -12.88 5.16
C GLN A 203 -17.07 -14.15 5.88
N ALA A 204 -17.28 -15.33 5.28
CA ALA A 204 -16.85 -16.60 5.84
C ALA A 204 -15.32 -16.65 6.02
N ALA A 205 -14.54 -16.21 5.03
CA ALA A 205 -13.09 -16.19 5.13
C ALA A 205 -12.56 -15.20 6.18
N ILE A 206 -13.13 -13.99 6.27
CA ILE A 206 -12.74 -13.02 7.30
C ILE A 206 -13.12 -13.54 8.69
N ARG A 207 -14.32 -14.12 8.82
CA ARG A 207 -14.77 -14.73 10.08
C ARG A 207 -13.85 -15.85 10.52
N ALA A 208 -13.43 -16.73 9.62
CA ALA A 208 -12.47 -17.79 9.92
C ALA A 208 -11.13 -17.22 10.43
N ALA A 209 -10.59 -16.17 9.80
CA ALA A 209 -9.38 -15.51 10.25
C ALA A 209 -9.53 -14.88 11.65
N LEU A 210 -10.67 -14.23 11.93
CA LEU A 210 -10.99 -13.66 13.25
C LEU A 210 -11.20 -14.73 14.33
N GLU A 211 -11.91 -15.81 14.01
CA GLU A 211 -12.13 -16.94 14.93
C GLU A 211 -10.81 -17.65 15.26
N ARG A 212 -9.89 -17.76 14.29
CA ARG A 212 -8.54 -18.28 14.50
C ARG A 212 -7.72 -17.38 15.43
N LEU A 213 -7.78 -16.06 15.26
CA LEU A 213 -7.15 -15.11 16.17
C LEU A 213 -7.77 -15.19 17.57
N ALA A 214 -9.10 -15.25 17.68
CA ALA A 214 -9.82 -15.39 18.95
C ALA A 214 -9.49 -16.68 19.71
N ALA A 215 -9.23 -17.77 18.98
CA ALA A 215 -8.87 -19.08 19.53
C ALA A 215 -7.38 -19.21 19.89
N SER A 216 -6.56 -18.18 19.63
CA SER A 216 -5.11 -18.23 19.90
C SER A 216 -4.85 -18.42 21.41
N PRO A 217 -4.05 -19.43 21.82
CA PRO A 217 -3.65 -19.58 23.20
C PRO A 217 -2.92 -18.34 23.73
N GLY A 218 -3.34 -17.85 24.89
CA GLY A 218 -2.71 -16.68 25.51
C GLY A 218 -3.05 -15.34 24.84
N LEU A 219 -4.11 -15.28 24.03
CA LEU A 219 -4.60 -14.03 23.44
C LEU A 219 -4.78 -12.97 24.53
N SER A 220 -4.22 -11.79 24.27
CA SER A 220 -4.30 -10.65 25.15
C SER A 220 -5.74 -10.17 25.31
N ARG A 221 -6.02 -9.55 26.46
CA ARG A 221 -7.34 -8.96 26.72
C ARG A 221 -7.71 -7.90 25.69
N ASP A 222 -6.77 -7.01 25.35
CA ASP A 222 -6.96 -5.93 24.39
C ASP A 222 -7.41 -6.46 23.01
N THR A 223 -6.71 -7.48 22.50
CA THR A 223 -7.04 -8.07 21.20
C THR A 223 -8.32 -8.91 21.29
N GLY A 224 -8.53 -9.64 22.38
CA GLY A 224 -9.75 -10.42 22.62
C GLY A 224 -11.01 -9.55 22.59
N GLU A 225 -11.03 -8.44 23.35
CA GLU A 225 -12.14 -7.49 23.36
C GLU A 225 -12.41 -6.90 21.96
N MET A 226 -11.34 -6.55 21.23
CA MET A 226 -11.45 -6.03 19.87
C MET A 226 -12.04 -7.05 18.90
N VAL A 227 -11.53 -8.28 18.89
CA VAL A 227 -11.97 -9.33 17.96
C VAL A 227 -13.42 -9.73 18.24
N GLN A 228 -13.81 -9.85 19.51
CA GLN A 228 -15.20 -10.12 19.89
C GLN A 228 -16.14 -9.01 19.41
N ARG A 229 -15.73 -7.74 19.56
CA ARG A 229 -16.48 -6.59 19.05
C ARG A 229 -16.68 -6.65 17.54
N ILE A 230 -15.65 -7.03 16.78
CA ILE A 230 -15.72 -7.16 15.31
C ILE A 230 -16.64 -8.31 14.90
N LEU A 231 -16.54 -9.46 15.58
CA LEU A 231 -17.39 -10.63 15.31
C LEU A 231 -18.87 -10.41 15.64
N ALA A 232 -19.15 -9.56 16.63
CA ALA A 232 -20.51 -9.24 17.08
C ALA A 232 -21.23 -8.19 16.23
N ALA A 233 -20.50 -7.40 15.43
CA ALA A 233 -21.07 -6.49 14.43
C ALA A 233 -21.84 -7.27 13.35
#